data_AF-A0A239AJY2-F1
#
_entry.id   AF-A0A239AJY2-F1
#
_cell.length_a   1.000
_cell.length_b   1.000
_cell.length_c   1.000
_cell.angle_alpha   90.00
_cell.angle_beta   90.00
_cell.angle_gamma   90.00
#
_symmetry.space_group_name_H-M   'P 1'
#
loop_
_entity.id
_entity.type
_entity.pdbx_description
1 polymer ?
#
loop_
_entity_poly.entity_id
_entity_poly.type
_entity_poly.pdbx_seq_one_letter_code
_entity_poly.pdbx_strand_id
1 'polypeptide(L)'
;MRVCIEKTTGKLITSCTTSDEETIRKYAHQYGYEDKNIEIKEIIEEEFQQILEGQPKPPHISTQEELLKERIDELELYILTQEGLI
;
A
#
# COMPACT_ATOMS: atom_id res chain seq x y z
N MET A 1 16.31 6.93 -5.70
CA MET A 1 15.92 6.04 -4.58
C MET A 1 16.23 4.61 -5.01
N ARG A 2 16.60 3.70 -4.10
CA ARG A 2 16.80 2.29 -4.46
C ARG A 2 15.74 1.42 -3.83
N VAL A 3 15.19 0.51 -4.63
CA VAL A 3 14.17 -0.44 -4.19
C VAL A 3 14.66 -1.85 -4.42
N CYS A 4 14.27 -2.74 -3.51
CA CYS A 4 14.42 -4.18 -3.64
C CYS A 4 13.05 -4.79 -3.93
N ILE A 5 12.96 -5.51 -5.04
CA ILE A 5 11.73 -6.12 -5.52
C ILE A 5 11.96 -7.61 -5.66
N GLU A 6 10.96 -8.43 -5.29
CA GLU A 6 10.99 -9.85 -5.55
C GLU A 6 10.70 -10.13 -7.04
N LYS A 7 11.59 -10.86 -7.73
CA LYS A 7 11.45 -11.18 -9.16
C LYS A 7 10.21 -12.00 -9.49
N THR A 8 9.81 -12.89 -8.58
CA THR A 8 8.71 -13.84 -8.81
C THR A 8 7.34 -13.16 -8.71
N THR A 9 7.16 -12.28 -7.73
CA THR A 9 5.85 -11.68 -7.44
C THR A 9 5.76 -10.19 -7.79
N GLY A 10 6.89 -9.54 -8.06
CA GLY A 10 6.94 -8.09 -8.24
C GLY A 10 6.69 -7.30 -6.96
N LYS A 11 6.71 -7.96 -5.79
CA LYS A 11 6.46 -7.28 -4.51
C LYS A 11 7.66 -6.46 -4.07
N LEU A 12 7.36 -5.27 -3.55
CA LEU A 12 8.36 -4.43 -2.90
C LEU A 12 8.76 -5.07 -1.57
N ILE A 13 10.05 -5.40 -1.43
CA ILE A 13 10.63 -5.99 -0.21
C ILE A 13 11.08 -4.87 0.74
N THR A 14 11.88 -3.92 0.22
CA THR A 14 12.41 -2.80 0.99
C THR A 14 12.82 -1.66 0.07
N SER A 15 12.85 -0.42 0.58
CA SER A 15 13.35 0.74 -0.14
C SER A 15 14.29 1.56 0.75
N CYS A 16 15.35 2.12 0.15
CA CYS A 16 16.28 3.02 0.82
C CYS A 16 16.67 4.16 -0.13
N THR A 17 16.72 5.37 0.42
CA THR A 17 17.11 6.58 -0.34
C THR A 17 18.62 6.80 -0.36
N THR A 18 19.33 6.39 0.69
CA THR A 18 20.76 6.71 0.91
C THR A 18 21.67 5.49 0.96
N SER A 19 21.11 4.28 1.06
CA SER A 19 21.90 3.07 1.27
C SER A 19 22.46 2.49 -0.02
N ASP A 20 23.67 1.95 0.06
CA ASP A 20 24.31 1.18 -1.00
C ASP A 20 23.57 -0.14 -1.28
N GLU A 21 23.79 -0.68 -2.48
CA GLU A 21 23.16 -1.93 -2.93
C GLU A 21 23.42 -3.09 -1.96
N GLU A 22 24.63 -3.21 -1.41
CA GLU A 22 25.00 -4.25 -0.46
C GLU A 22 24.15 -4.19 0.82
N THR A 23 23.87 -2.98 1.31
CA THR A 23 23.03 -2.77 2.50
C THR A 23 21.59 -3.19 2.23
N ILE A 24 21.07 -2.88 1.05
CA ILE A 24 19.72 -3.28 0.62
C ILE A 24 19.62 -4.81 0.48
N ARG A 25 20.65 -5.47 -0.07
CA ARG A 25 20.72 -6.94 -0.10
C ARG A 25 20.72 -7.52 1.30
N LYS A 26 21.54 -6.99 2.21
CA LYS A 26 21.59 -7.45 3.61
C LYS A 26 20.20 -7.40 4.27
N TYR A 27 19.43 -6.33 4.05
CA TYR A 27 18.05 -6.27 4.52
C TYR A 27 17.17 -7.35 3.88
N ALA A 28 17.22 -7.53 2.56
CA ALA A 28 16.45 -8.58 1.89
C ALA A 28 16.77 -9.98 2.44
N HIS A 29 18.05 -10.27 2.69
CA HIS A 29 18.50 -11.52 3.33
C HIS A 29 17.96 -11.66 4.76
N GLN A 30 17.90 -10.59 5.56
CA GLN A 30 17.29 -10.61 6.89
C GLN A 30 15.80 -10.97 6.87
N TYR A 31 15.09 -10.62 5.79
CA TYR A 31 13.70 -11.01 5.57
C TYR A 31 13.54 -12.40 4.94
N GLY A 32 14.64 -13.13 4.72
CA GLY A 32 14.62 -14.49 4.18
C GLY A 32 14.63 -14.57 2.64
N TYR A 33 14.89 -13.46 1.94
CA TYR A 33 15.01 -13.48 0.49
C TYR A 33 16.45 -13.78 0.04
N GLU A 34 16.58 -14.72 -0.90
CA GLU A 34 17.86 -15.05 -1.53
C GLU A 34 18.18 -14.07 -2.68
N ASP A 35 19.47 -13.78 -2.90
CA ASP A 35 19.94 -12.88 -3.98
C ASP A 35 19.39 -13.24 -5.37
N LYS A 36 19.19 -14.54 -5.63
CA LYS A 36 18.65 -15.02 -6.92
C LYS A 36 17.20 -14.55 -7.16
N ASN A 37 16.43 -14.38 -6.08
CA ASN A 37 15.01 -14.06 -6.11
C ASN A 37 14.72 -12.55 -6.02
N ILE A 38 15.73 -11.73 -5.76
CA ILE A 38 15.59 -10.28 -5.60
C ILE A 38 16.22 -9.53 -6.77
N GLU A 39 15.69 -8.34 -7.02
CA GLU A 39 16.20 -7.38 -7.99
C GLU A 39 16.30 -6.02 -7.31
N ILE A 40 17.46 -5.36 -7.42
CA ILE A 40 17.66 -4.02 -6.89
C ILE A 40 17.71 -3.06 -8.07
N LYS A 41 16.86 -2.04 -8.02
CA LYS A 41 16.75 -1.01 -9.04
C LYS A 41 16.84 0.37 -8.40
N GLU A 42 17.55 1.27 -9.09
CA GLU A 42 17.50 2.69 -8.77
C GLU A 42 16.38 3.32 -9.58
N ILE A 43 15.43 3.94 -8.88
CA ILE A 43 14.22 4.51 -9.45
C ILE A 43 13.99 5.93 -8.93
N ILE A 44 13.16 6.68 -9.64
CA ILE A 44 12.69 7.99 -9.21
C ILE A 44 11.43 7.88 -8.32
N GLU A 45 11.03 8.98 -7.69
CA GLU A 45 9.86 9.01 -6.79
C GLU A 45 8.55 8.64 -7.51
N GLU A 46 8.40 9.06 -8.76
CA GLU A 46 7.22 8.73 -9.58
C GLU A 46 7.10 7.22 -9.82
N GLU A 47 8.20 6.55 -10.16
CA GLU A 47 8.24 5.09 -10.31
C GLU A 47 7.98 4.36 -8.99
N PHE A 48 8.43 4.94 -7.87
CA PHE A 48 8.18 4.37 -6.55
C PHE A 48 6.69 4.39 -6.20
N GLN A 49 5.98 5.48 -6.51
CA GLN A 49 4.53 5.56 -6.33
C GLN A 49 3.81 4.50 -7.16
N GLN A 50 4.20 4.31 -8.42
CA GLN A 50 3.60 3.27 -9.27
C GLN A 50 3.77 1.86 -8.68
N ILE A 51 4.94 1.56 -8.11
CA ILE A 51 5.19 0.27 -7.45
C ILE A 51 4.31 0.11 -6.20
N LEU A 52 4.13 1.18 -5.41
CA LEU A 52 3.27 1.18 -4.23
C LEU A 52 1.80 0.98 -4.59
N GLU A 53 1.32 1.64 -5.64
CA GLU A 53 -0.05 1.50 -6.13
C GLU A 53 -0.34 0.08 -6.66
N GLY A 54 0.67 -0.58 -7.22
CA GLY A 54 0.60 -1.97 -7.68
C GLY A 54 0.67 -3.02 -6.56
N GLN A 55 1.02 -2.64 -5.33
CA GLN A 55 1.01 -3.59 -4.20
C GLN A 55 -0.44 -3.94 -3.80
N PRO A 56 -0.69 -5.15 -3.29
CA PRO A 56 -1.98 -5.50 -2.71
C PRO A 56 -2.29 -4.53 -1.57
N LYS A 57 -3.31 -3.69 -1.75
CA LYS A 57 -3.76 -2.76 -0.72
C LYS A 57 -4.23 -3.57 0.49
N PRO A 58 -3.89 -3.17 1.72
CA PRO A 58 -4.50 -3.77 2.89
C PRO A 58 -6.02 -3.69 2.76
N PRO A 59 -6.78 -4.68 3.28
CA PRO A 59 -8.23 -4.60 3.27
C PRO A 59 -8.64 -3.25 3.86
N HIS A 60 -9.51 -2.52 3.16
CA HIS A 60 -10.02 -1.24 3.65
C HIS A 60 -10.74 -1.51 4.97
N ILE A 61 -10.17 -1.01 6.06
CA ILE A 61 -10.84 -0.99 7.36
C ILE A 61 -11.52 0.36 7.42
N SER A 62 -12.84 0.38 7.30
CA SER A 62 -13.61 1.62 7.44
C SER A 62 -13.20 2.33 8.72
N THR A 63 -12.80 3.59 8.59
CA THR A 63 -12.48 4.42 9.75
C THR A 63 -13.75 4.67 10.57
N GLN A 64 -13.58 5.05 11.85
CA GLN A 64 -14.73 5.44 12.68
C GLN A 64 -15.54 6.58 12.06
N GLU A 65 -14.88 7.49 11.33
CA GLU A 65 -15.52 8.62 10.66
C GLU A 65 -16.38 8.17 9.47
N GLU A 66 -15.88 7.24 8.66
CA GLU A 66 -16.65 6.63 7.55
C GLU A 66 -17.90 5.90 8.07
N LEU A 67 -17.74 5.09 9.13
CA LEU A 67 -18.85 4.39 9.77
C LEU A 67 -19.88 5.35 10.37
N LEU A 68 -19.43 6.48 10.92
CA LEU A 68 -20.32 7.52 11.44
C LEU A 68 -21.12 8.15 10.30
N LYS A 69 -20.47 8.43 9.18
CA LYS A 69 -21.08 9.03 8.00
C LYS A 69 -22.12 8.10 7.37
N GLU A 70 -21.79 6.83 7.16
CA GLU A 70 -22.74 5.82 6.66
C GLU A 70 -24.01 5.78 7.53
N ARG A 71 -23.85 5.82 8.85
CA ARG A 71 -24.98 5.79 9.78
C ARG A 71 -25.80 7.09 9.83
N ILE A 72 -25.17 8.23 9.55
CA ILE A 72 -25.87 9.51 9.37
C ILE A 72 -26.68 9.47 8.07
N ASP A 73 -26.08 9.02 6.96
CA ASP A 73 -26.76 8.89 5.67
C ASP A 73 -27.98 7.94 5.78
N GLU A 74 -27.88 6.82 6.50
CA GLU A 74 -29.00 5.92 6.79
C GLU A 74 -30.12 6.60 7.60
N LEU A 75 -29.76 7.41 8.60
CA LEU A 75 -30.71 8.12 9.44
C LEU A 75 -31.42 9.24 8.67
N GLU A 76 -30.70 9.99 7.84
CA GLU A 76 -31.28 11.02 6.98
C GLU A 76 -32.26 10.42 5.98
N LEU A 77 -31.91 9.29 5.35
CA LEU A 77 -32.80 8.57 4.45
C LEU A 77 -34.08 8.11 5.15
N TYR A 78 -33.96 7.58 6.38
CA TYR A 78 -35.10 7.16 7.19
C TYR A 78 -36.02 8.35 7.55
N ILE A 79 -35.46 9.49 7.95
CA ILE A 79 -36.24 10.69 8.26
C ILE A 79 -37.00 11.17 7.02
N LEU A 80 -36.31 11.27 5.88
CA LEU A 80 -36.91 11.74 4.63
C LEU A 80 -38.06 10.83 4.16
N THR A 81 -37.96 9.51 4.36
CA THR A 81 -39.05 8.56 4.06
C THR A 81 -40.22 8.66 5.04
N GLN A 82 -39.97 8.93 6.33
CA GLN A 82 -41.04 9.14 7.31
C GLN A 82 -41.80 10.46 7.08
N GLU A 83 -41.10 11.50 6.62
CA GLU A 83 -41.68 12.82 6.33
C GLU A 83 -42.34 12.92 4.94
N GLY A 84 -42.26 11.87 4.11
CA GLY A 84 -42.86 11.85 2.77
C GLY A 84 -42.23 12.86 1.80
N LEU A 85 -40.96 13.21 2.02
CA LEU A 85 -40.20 14.17 1.20
C LEU A 85 -39.52 13.52 -0.02
N ILE A 86 -39.67 12.19 -0.17
CA ILE A 86 -39.26 11.37 -1.32
C ILE A 86 -40.24 10.23 -1.53
#